data_AF-A0A2I2KYM0-F1
#
_entry.id   AF-A0A2I2KYM0-F1
#
_cell.length_a   1.000
_cell.length_b   1.000
_cell.length_c   1.000
_cell.angle_alpha   90.00
_cell.angle_beta   90.00
_cell.angle_gamma   90.00
#
_symmetry.space_group_name_H-M   'P 1'
#
loop_
_entity.id
_entity.type
_entity.pdbx_description
1 polymer ?
#
loop_
_entity_poly.entity_id
_entity_poly.type
_entity_poly.pdbx_seq_one_letter_code
_entity_poly.pdbx_strand_id
1 'polypeptide(L)'
;MYQARTSSGARDFLAVATPGAGKTTFALRVAADLLAAGEISRITVVAPTEHLKRQWAAAAAEVGIDLDPDFRNSAGATSSDYTGVAVTYAQVAAHPALHRARTAARRTLIVLDEIHHAGDALSWGEAVREAFAPAARRLALTGTPFRSDVNPIPFVTYLPGPDGVLRSVADSSYGYADALRDGVVRPVLFLAYSGEMSWRTSAGAELTARLGEPLTGEQTAAAWRTALDPKGDWMPAVLAAADTRLSQVRGGGMPDAGGLVIATDHAAARAYAGLLARITGASPTLILSDDPTASSKIDTFRRSEARWMVAVRMVSEGVDVPRLAVGVYATSASTPLFFAQAVGRFVRGRGRGETASVFLPSVPSLLGLAGEMEVQRDHALEKSPRDPDAFDDDALREANRRRDAPDQPDTLFTALGSSAHLDRVIFDGGEFGTPAPAGSVEEEDFLGLPGLLEPDQVAVLLRQRQAAQQAAARRDAARATTEQATAVPAARAGTEAAGGMGGAGTAAGGGGAGGKGAAVEEIRPKHEVIGELRRELNRLVGAHFHRTGKPHGMIHAELRRSCGGPPSGQATAAQLQARIDTIRRWGG
;
A
#
# COMPACT_ATOMS: atom_id res chain seq x y z
N MET A 1 11.98 -18.42 19.40
CA MET A 1 11.03 -17.56 20.15
C MET A 1 9.92 -18.36 20.80
N TYR A 2 9.12 -19.12 20.05
CA TYR A 2 8.01 -19.93 20.60
C TYR A 2 8.42 -20.78 21.83
N GLN A 3 9.46 -21.61 21.69
CA GLN A 3 9.96 -22.46 22.78
C GLN A 3 10.38 -21.69 24.04
N ALA A 4 10.98 -20.51 23.89
CA ALA A 4 11.39 -19.68 25.02
C ALA A 4 10.17 -19.12 25.78
N ARG A 5 9.11 -18.75 25.05
CA ARG A 5 7.87 -18.22 25.62
C ARG A 5 6.97 -19.29 26.22
N THR A 6 6.95 -20.50 25.67
CA THR A 6 6.26 -21.63 26.30
C THR A 6 6.98 -22.10 27.56
N SER A 7 8.31 -22.04 27.59
CA SER A 7 9.10 -22.36 28.79
C SER A 7 8.80 -21.42 29.97
N SER A 8 8.32 -20.19 29.72
CA SER A 8 7.86 -19.27 30.77
C SER A 8 6.41 -19.50 31.20
N GLY A 9 5.76 -20.56 30.73
CA GLY A 9 4.38 -20.92 31.10
C GLY A 9 3.27 -20.16 30.37
N ALA A 10 3.60 -19.35 29.35
CA ALA A 10 2.61 -18.62 28.59
C ALA A 10 1.72 -19.57 27.78
N ARG A 11 0.40 -19.36 27.86
CA ARG A 11 -0.58 -20.15 27.08
C ARG A 11 -0.80 -19.59 25.68
N ASP A 12 -0.61 -18.29 25.52
CA ASP A 12 -0.95 -17.53 24.33
C ASP A 12 0.33 -17.15 23.56
N PHE A 13 0.31 -17.39 22.25
CA PHE A 13 1.35 -16.96 21.33
C PHE A 13 0.73 -16.30 20.09
N LEU A 14 1.02 -15.02 19.85
CA LEU A 14 0.64 -14.31 18.64
C LEU A 14 1.82 -14.22 17.66
N ALA A 15 1.70 -14.89 16.53
CA ALA A 15 2.61 -14.75 15.40
C ALA A 15 1.99 -13.84 14.33
N VAL A 16 2.62 -12.70 14.08
CA VAL A 16 2.29 -11.83 12.95
C VAL A 16 3.31 -12.11 11.86
N ALA A 17 2.87 -12.64 10.72
CA ALA A 17 3.77 -12.95 9.62
C ALA A 17 3.14 -12.59 8.28
N THR A 18 3.88 -11.88 7.44
CA THR A 18 3.39 -11.39 6.14
C THR A 18 2.76 -12.52 5.30
N PRO A 19 1.72 -12.24 4.49
CA PRO A 19 1.15 -13.25 3.60
C PRO A 19 2.22 -13.96 2.76
N GLY A 20 2.21 -15.30 2.79
CA GLY A 20 3.21 -16.11 2.10
C GLY A 20 4.40 -16.57 2.95
N ALA A 21 4.58 -16.04 4.16
CA ALA A 21 5.71 -16.38 5.03
C ALA A 21 5.68 -17.79 5.69
N GLY A 22 4.76 -18.68 5.28
CA GLY A 22 4.72 -20.04 5.82
C GLY A 22 4.08 -20.21 7.21
N LYS A 23 3.05 -19.40 7.54
CA LYS A 23 2.30 -19.48 8.81
C LYS A 23 1.80 -20.89 9.13
N THR A 24 1.25 -21.58 8.13
CA THR A 24 0.76 -22.97 8.25
C THR A 24 1.88 -23.92 8.65
N THR A 25 3.02 -23.88 7.94
CA THR A 25 4.20 -24.70 8.24
C THR A 25 4.73 -24.43 9.65
N PHE A 26 4.82 -23.17 10.05
CA PHE A 26 5.24 -22.79 11.40
C PHE A 26 4.31 -23.39 12.47
N ALA A 27 3.00 -23.26 12.30
CA ALA A 27 2.01 -23.75 13.26
C ALA A 27 1.99 -25.29 13.35
N LEU A 28 2.09 -25.97 12.21
CA LEU A 28 2.17 -27.43 12.17
C LEU A 28 3.46 -27.95 12.80
N ARG A 29 4.58 -27.25 12.61
CA ARG A 29 5.83 -27.59 13.30
C ARG A 29 5.70 -27.46 14.81
N VAL A 30 5.11 -26.35 15.28
CA VAL A 30 4.81 -26.13 16.71
C VAL A 30 3.90 -27.25 17.24
N ALA A 31 2.86 -27.61 16.50
CA ALA A 31 1.93 -28.67 16.89
C ALA A 31 2.62 -30.03 17.01
N ALA A 32 3.48 -30.39 16.04
CA ALA A 32 4.25 -31.62 16.06
C ALA A 32 5.21 -31.69 17.26
N ASP A 33 5.94 -30.60 17.53
CA ASP A 33 6.87 -30.53 18.68
C ASP A 33 6.10 -30.69 20.01
N LEU A 34 4.93 -30.05 20.17
CA LEU A 34 4.11 -30.16 21.39
C LEU A 34 3.47 -31.56 21.56
N LEU A 35 3.08 -32.20 20.46
CA LEU A 35 2.59 -33.59 20.48
C LEU A 35 3.71 -34.55 20.89
N ALA A 36 4.90 -34.41 20.30
CA ALA A 36 6.06 -35.23 20.61
C ALA A 36 6.54 -35.08 22.05
N ALA A 37 6.51 -33.85 22.58
CA ALA A 37 6.78 -33.57 24.00
C ALA A 37 5.65 -34.05 24.93
N GLY A 38 4.52 -34.49 24.37
CA GLY A 38 3.35 -34.89 25.12
C GLY A 38 2.74 -33.74 25.92
N GLU A 39 2.94 -32.48 25.55
CA GLU A 39 2.35 -31.27 26.16
C GLU A 39 0.88 -31.07 25.76
N ILE A 40 0.52 -31.57 24.59
CA ILE A 40 -0.85 -31.64 24.09
C ILE A 40 -1.17 -33.06 23.63
N SER A 41 -2.45 -33.33 23.41
CA SER A 41 -2.97 -34.61 22.92
C SER A 41 -3.99 -34.46 21.79
N ARG A 42 -4.45 -33.22 21.55
CA ARG A 42 -5.46 -32.86 20.55
C ARG A 42 -5.15 -31.50 19.94
N ILE A 43 -5.62 -31.29 18.71
CA ILE A 43 -5.48 -30.02 17.98
C ILE A 43 -6.87 -29.58 17.48
N THR A 44 -7.16 -28.29 17.59
CA THR A 44 -8.28 -27.66 16.87
C THR A 44 -7.71 -26.52 16.04
N VAL A 45 -7.86 -26.58 14.73
CA VAL A 45 -7.56 -25.47 13.82
C VAL A 45 -8.85 -24.72 13.51
N VAL A 46 -8.84 -23.40 13.71
CA VAL A 46 -9.95 -22.52 13.37
C VAL A 46 -9.52 -21.63 12.21
N ALA A 47 -10.22 -21.73 11.08
CA ALA A 47 -9.95 -20.97 9.86
C ALA A 47 -11.16 -20.09 9.49
N PRO A 48 -11.01 -19.05 8.66
CA PRO A 48 -12.14 -18.19 8.29
C PRO A 48 -13.11 -18.86 7.32
N THR A 49 -12.64 -19.72 6.41
CA THR A 49 -13.47 -20.33 5.36
C THR A 49 -13.41 -21.86 5.31
N GLU A 50 -14.44 -22.47 4.71
CA GLU A 50 -14.51 -23.90 4.43
C GLU A 50 -13.36 -24.40 3.54
N HIS A 51 -12.88 -23.55 2.62
CA HIS A 51 -11.76 -23.89 1.76
C HIS A 51 -10.44 -23.94 2.55
N LEU A 52 -10.19 -22.92 3.39
CA LEU A 52 -8.99 -22.83 4.22
C LEU A 52 -8.89 -23.99 5.21
N LYS A 53 -9.99 -24.39 5.89
CA LYS A 53 -9.92 -25.53 6.83
C LYS A 53 -9.53 -26.85 6.13
N ARG A 54 -9.95 -27.06 4.88
CA ARG A 54 -9.57 -28.24 4.09
C ARG A 54 -8.10 -28.20 3.69
N GLN A 55 -7.59 -27.02 3.31
CA GLN A 55 -6.16 -26.82 3.06
C GLN A 55 -5.31 -27.09 4.31
N TRP A 56 -5.76 -26.63 5.49
CA TRP A 56 -5.12 -26.92 6.77
C TRP A 56 -5.08 -28.42 7.07
N ALA A 57 -6.19 -29.14 6.86
CA ALA A 57 -6.23 -30.58 7.06
C ALA A 57 -5.28 -31.32 6.10
N ALA A 58 -5.23 -30.92 4.82
CA ALA A 58 -4.30 -31.49 3.85
C ALA A 58 -2.83 -31.26 4.23
N ALA A 59 -2.46 -30.02 4.59
CA ALA A 59 -1.10 -29.69 5.03
C ALA A 59 -0.72 -30.40 6.34
N ALA A 60 -1.67 -30.58 7.26
CA ALA A 60 -1.44 -31.32 8.50
C ALA A 60 -1.18 -32.82 8.24
N ALA A 61 -1.92 -33.43 7.30
CA ALA A 61 -1.72 -34.82 6.92
C ALA A 61 -0.31 -35.08 6.34
N GLU A 62 0.26 -34.13 5.58
CA GLU A 62 1.63 -34.23 5.06
C GLU A 62 2.70 -34.36 6.15
N VAL A 63 2.43 -33.85 7.36
CA VAL A 63 3.31 -33.97 8.52
C VAL A 63 2.85 -35.01 9.54
N GLY A 64 1.91 -35.88 9.15
CA GLY A 64 1.40 -36.97 10.00
C GLY A 64 0.42 -36.54 11.09
N ILE A 65 -0.27 -35.40 10.90
CA ILE A 65 -1.31 -34.92 11.82
C ILE A 65 -2.67 -35.01 11.11
N ASP A 66 -3.46 -36.03 11.44
CA ASP A 66 -4.81 -36.19 10.90
C ASP A 66 -5.80 -35.23 11.57
N LEU A 67 -6.29 -34.26 10.81
CA LEU A 67 -7.38 -33.36 11.20
C LEU A 67 -8.64 -33.67 10.41
N ASP A 68 -9.79 -33.77 11.08
CA ASP A 68 -11.09 -33.93 10.43
C ASP A 68 -11.60 -32.57 9.92
N PRO A 69 -11.69 -32.33 8.59
CA PRO A 69 -12.24 -31.10 8.04
C PRO A 69 -13.78 -31.14 7.91
N ASP A 70 -14.39 -32.32 8.02
CA ASP A 70 -15.82 -32.53 7.81
C ASP A 70 -16.60 -32.60 9.14
N PHE A 71 -15.94 -32.27 10.26
CA PHE A 71 -16.55 -32.19 11.58
C PHE A 71 -17.82 -31.31 11.57
N ARG A 72 -18.90 -31.86 12.13
CA ARG A 72 -20.18 -31.19 12.32
C ARG A 72 -20.51 -31.09 13.80
N ASN A 73 -21.04 -29.94 14.23
CA ASN A 73 -21.43 -29.74 15.63
C ASN A 73 -22.47 -30.76 16.12
N SER A 74 -23.33 -31.26 15.23
CA SER A 74 -24.30 -32.31 15.54
C SER A 74 -23.69 -33.67 15.85
N ALA A 75 -22.44 -33.94 15.43
CA ALA A 75 -21.76 -35.21 15.70
C ALA A 75 -21.27 -35.31 17.16
N GLY A 76 -21.02 -34.17 17.83
CA GLY A 76 -20.58 -34.09 19.23
C GLY A 76 -19.14 -34.54 19.48
N ALA A 77 -18.75 -35.72 19.00
CA ALA A 77 -17.42 -36.30 19.13
C ALA A 77 -16.72 -36.45 17.77
N THR A 78 -15.39 -36.45 17.78
CA THR A 78 -14.56 -36.77 16.60
C THR A 78 -14.12 -38.21 16.67
N SER A 79 -13.98 -38.89 15.53
CA SER A 79 -13.43 -40.26 15.49
C SER A 79 -12.08 -40.32 16.20
N SER A 80 -11.79 -41.47 16.82
CA SER A 80 -10.49 -41.73 17.45
C SER A 80 -9.31 -41.68 16.48
N ASP A 81 -9.60 -41.84 15.19
CA ASP A 81 -8.61 -41.88 14.11
C ASP A 81 -8.00 -40.51 13.82
N TYR A 82 -8.67 -39.43 14.23
CA TYR A 82 -8.16 -38.07 14.06
C TYR A 82 -7.47 -37.56 15.32
N THR A 83 -6.35 -36.88 15.12
CA THR A 83 -5.64 -36.13 16.17
C THR A 83 -6.40 -34.85 16.53
N GLY A 84 -7.24 -34.34 15.63
CA GLY A 84 -7.93 -33.07 15.82
C GLY A 84 -9.03 -32.79 14.80
N VAL A 85 -9.50 -31.55 14.80
CA VAL A 85 -10.50 -31.05 13.84
C VAL A 85 -10.02 -29.74 13.22
N ALA A 86 -10.43 -29.49 11.98
CA ALA A 86 -10.36 -28.19 11.35
C ALA A 86 -11.79 -27.64 11.20
N VAL A 87 -12.06 -26.45 11.74
CA VAL A 87 -13.40 -25.85 11.79
C VAL A 87 -13.35 -24.38 11.39
N THR A 88 -14.49 -23.79 11.07
CA THR A 88 -14.59 -22.34 10.83
C THR A 88 -14.95 -21.54 12.08
N TYR A 89 -14.65 -20.25 12.08
CA TYR A 89 -15.13 -19.33 13.12
C TYR A 89 -16.65 -19.36 13.27
N ALA A 90 -17.38 -19.42 12.14
CA ALA A 90 -18.84 -19.55 12.14
C ALA A 90 -19.32 -20.86 12.79
N GLN A 91 -18.63 -21.98 12.54
CA GLN A 91 -18.96 -23.26 13.19
C GLN A 91 -18.76 -23.19 14.71
N VAL A 92 -17.67 -22.55 15.18
CA VAL A 92 -17.42 -22.33 16.61
C VAL A 92 -18.49 -21.43 17.22
N ALA A 93 -18.80 -20.32 16.57
CA ALA A 93 -19.81 -19.35 17.00
C ALA A 93 -21.21 -19.95 17.09
N ALA A 94 -21.54 -20.93 16.23
CA ALA A 94 -22.82 -21.60 16.28
C ALA A 94 -23.03 -22.41 17.56
N HIS A 95 -21.98 -23.04 18.13
CA HIS A 95 -22.10 -23.87 19.34
C HIS A 95 -20.86 -23.75 20.28
N PRO A 96 -20.63 -22.59 20.93
CA PRO A 96 -19.41 -22.35 21.70
C PRO A 96 -19.21 -23.31 22.88
N ALA A 97 -20.28 -23.65 23.59
CA ALA A 97 -20.26 -24.57 24.73
C ALA A 97 -19.78 -25.98 24.36
N LEU A 98 -20.12 -26.48 23.16
CA LEU A 98 -19.62 -27.77 22.65
C LEU A 98 -18.10 -27.73 22.50
N HIS A 99 -17.57 -26.68 21.85
CA HIS A 99 -16.13 -26.52 21.65
C HIS A 99 -15.40 -26.30 22.98
N ARG A 100 -16.03 -25.62 23.95
CA ARG A 100 -15.53 -25.50 25.32
C ARG A 100 -15.38 -26.86 26.00
N ALA A 101 -16.43 -27.68 25.98
CA ALA A 101 -16.40 -29.00 26.58
C ALA A 101 -15.31 -29.89 25.96
N ARG A 102 -15.18 -29.87 24.63
CA ARG A 102 -14.13 -30.59 23.89
C ARG A 102 -12.72 -30.10 24.27
N THR A 103 -12.53 -28.79 24.33
CA THR A 103 -11.24 -28.18 24.66
C THR A 103 -10.84 -28.45 26.11
N ALA A 104 -11.80 -28.50 27.03
CA ALA A 104 -11.55 -28.81 28.44
C ALA A 104 -11.30 -30.30 28.72
N ALA A 105 -11.89 -31.19 27.91
CA ALA A 105 -11.79 -32.64 28.12
C ALA A 105 -10.38 -33.22 27.88
N ARG A 106 -9.55 -32.55 27.07
CA ARG A 106 -8.20 -32.99 26.69
C ARG A 106 -7.25 -31.81 26.61
N ARG A 107 -5.95 -32.06 26.82
CA ARG A 107 -4.92 -31.02 26.63
C ARG A 107 -4.83 -30.70 25.14
N THR A 108 -5.40 -29.57 24.76
CA THR A 108 -5.65 -29.21 23.37
C THR A 108 -4.85 -27.96 22.98
N LEU A 109 -4.20 -28.00 21.83
CA LEU A 109 -3.69 -26.81 21.13
C LEU A 109 -4.81 -26.23 20.26
N ILE A 110 -5.06 -24.95 20.39
CA ILE A 110 -5.93 -24.22 19.47
C ILE A 110 -5.06 -23.38 18.55
N VAL A 111 -5.18 -23.60 17.25
CA VAL A 111 -4.59 -22.74 16.21
C VAL A 111 -5.70 -21.84 15.67
N LEU A 112 -5.52 -20.53 15.82
CA LEU A 112 -6.46 -19.50 15.35
C LEU A 112 -5.82 -18.84 14.13
N ASP A 113 -6.18 -19.30 12.94
CA ASP A 113 -5.67 -18.76 11.67
C ASP A 113 -6.42 -17.51 11.26
N GLU A 114 -5.67 -16.50 10.80
CA GLU A 114 -6.17 -15.16 10.51
C GLU A 114 -7.08 -14.63 11.63
N ILE A 115 -6.55 -14.62 12.87
CA ILE A 115 -7.32 -14.33 14.10
C ILE A 115 -8.07 -13.00 14.09
N HIS A 116 -7.71 -12.07 13.19
CA HIS A 116 -8.47 -10.85 12.98
C HIS A 116 -9.95 -11.12 12.61
N HIS A 117 -10.25 -12.25 11.95
CA HIS A 117 -11.62 -12.69 11.66
C HIS A 117 -12.44 -13.03 12.91
N ALA A 118 -11.79 -13.43 14.01
CA ALA A 118 -12.49 -13.59 15.29
C ALA A 118 -13.15 -12.28 15.75
N GLY A 119 -12.74 -11.15 15.17
CA GLY A 119 -13.31 -9.85 15.36
C GLY A 119 -14.48 -9.48 14.45
N ASP A 120 -14.65 -10.11 13.28
CA ASP A 120 -15.57 -9.66 12.21
C ASP A 120 -17.02 -9.48 12.68
N ALA A 121 -17.41 -10.22 13.71
CA ALA A 121 -18.62 -9.97 14.49
C ALA A 121 -18.30 -10.09 15.98
N LEU A 122 -18.87 -9.19 16.80
CA LEU A 122 -18.80 -9.25 18.27
C LEU A 122 -19.11 -10.66 18.80
N SER A 123 -20.11 -11.32 18.21
CA SER A 123 -20.54 -12.68 18.59
C SER A 123 -19.48 -13.75 18.32
N TRP A 124 -18.63 -13.59 17.31
CA TRP A 124 -17.56 -14.54 17.03
C TRP A 124 -16.44 -14.42 18.06
N GLY A 125 -16.08 -13.20 18.45
CA GLY A 125 -15.03 -12.96 19.44
C GLY A 125 -15.39 -13.53 20.82
N GLU A 126 -16.64 -13.33 21.26
CA GLU A 126 -17.15 -13.90 22.50
C GLU A 126 -17.20 -15.43 22.46
N ALA A 127 -17.70 -16.00 21.36
CA ALA A 127 -17.74 -17.44 21.17
C ALA A 127 -16.36 -18.10 21.19
N VAL A 128 -15.38 -17.51 20.49
CA VAL A 128 -13.98 -17.97 20.47
C VAL A 128 -13.39 -17.92 21.88
N ARG A 129 -13.67 -16.85 22.62
CA ARG A 129 -13.21 -16.70 24.02
C ARG A 129 -13.82 -17.78 24.92
N GLU A 130 -15.13 -18.02 24.82
CA GLU A 130 -15.84 -19.04 25.60
C GLU A 130 -15.31 -20.45 25.30
N ALA A 131 -15.23 -20.78 24.01
CA ALA A 131 -14.83 -22.09 23.50
C ALA A 131 -13.39 -22.46 23.87
N PHE A 132 -12.46 -21.50 23.80
CA PHE A 132 -11.03 -21.81 23.84
C PHE A 132 -10.29 -21.28 25.07
N ALA A 133 -10.97 -20.62 26.01
CA ALA A 133 -10.41 -20.30 27.33
C ALA A 133 -9.74 -21.49 28.05
N PRO A 134 -10.27 -22.74 28.03
CA PRO A 134 -9.65 -23.87 28.74
C PRO A 134 -8.48 -24.53 28.00
N ALA A 135 -8.08 -24.02 26.82
CA ALA A 135 -7.00 -24.60 26.03
C ALA A 135 -5.67 -24.69 26.78
N ALA A 136 -4.89 -25.74 26.50
CA ALA A 136 -3.56 -25.92 27.08
C ALA A 136 -2.54 -24.95 26.44
N ARG A 137 -2.68 -24.73 25.13
CA ARG A 137 -1.89 -23.78 24.34
C ARG A 137 -2.80 -23.13 23.29
N ARG A 138 -2.55 -21.87 22.95
CA ARG A 138 -3.23 -21.13 21.88
C ARG A 138 -2.20 -20.43 21.01
N LEU A 139 -2.23 -20.74 19.73
CA LEU A 139 -1.38 -20.16 18.72
C LEU A 139 -2.26 -19.32 17.78
N ALA A 140 -2.13 -18.00 17.88
CA ALA A 140 -2.79 -17.05 17.02
C ALA A 140 -1.88 -16.67 15.86
N LEU A 141 -2.39 -16.74 14.63
CA LEU A 141 -1.67 -16.40 13.41
C LEU A 141 -2.41 -15.27 12.71
N THR A 142 -1.67 -14.29 12.16
CA THR A 142 -2.28 -13.28 11.30
C THR A 142 -1.27 -12.71 10.30
N GLY A 143 -1.74 -12.41 9.09
CA GLY A 143 -0.98 -11.62 8.11
C GLY A 143 -0.95 -10.13 8.41
N THR A 144 -1.97 -9.69 9.14
CA THR A 144 -2.36 -8.30 9.30
C THR A 144 -3.01 -8.18 10.66
N PRO A 145 -2.35 -7.64 11.70
CA PRO A 145 -2.99 -7.38 12.99
C PRO A 145 -3.91 -6.16 12.88
N PHE A 146 -4.59 -5.95 11.74
CA PHE A 146 -5.41 -4.79 11.49
C PHE A 146 -6.88 -5.13 11.72
N ARG A 147 -7.54 -4.29 12.50
CA ARG A 147 -8.99 -4.10 12.46
C ARG A 147 -9.27 -2.61 12.26
N SER A 148 -10.44 -2.33 11.71
CA SER A 148 -10.98 -0.98 11.64
C SER A 148 -11.84 -0.61 12.85
N ASP A 149 -12.20 -1.58 13.68
CA ASP A 149 -13.00 -1.37 14.88
C ASP A 149 -12.14 -1.41 16.16
N VAL A 150 -12.72 -1.01 17.28
CA VAL A 150 -12.05 -0.86 18.57
C VAL A 150 -12.17 -2.09 19.48
N ASN A 151 -12.66 -3.22 18.97
CA ASN A 151 -12.89 -4.39 19.82
C ASN A 151 -11.59 -5.22 19.97
N PRO A 152 -11.22 -5.61 21.21
CA PRO A 152 -10.03 -6.41 21.43
C PRO A 152 -10.20 -7.81 20.84
N ILE A 153 -9.17 -8.27 20.12
CA ILE A 153 -9.12 -9.62 19.57
C ILE A 153 -8.92 -10.61 20.74
N PRO A 154 -9.69 -11.72 20.81
CA PRO A 154 -9.51 -12.73 21.85
C PRO A 154 -8.08 -13.25 21.91
N PHE A 155 -7.55 -13.40 23.12
CA PHE A 155 -6.21 -13.95 23.39
C PHE A 155 -5.03 -13.12 22.85
N VAL A 156 -5.26 -11.89 22.40
CA VAL A 156 -4.21 -10.94 22.01
C VAL A 156 -3.90 -9.99 23.17
N THR A 157 -2.61 -9.74 23.40
CA THR A 157 -2.13 -8.81 24.43
C THR A 157 -2.14 -7.39 23.88
N TYR A 158 -2.60 -6.42 24.67
CA TYR A 158 -2.59 -5.00 24.32
C TYR A 158 -1.82 -4.21 25.37
N LEU A 159 -0.84 -3.41 24.95
CA LEU A 159 -0.04 -2.53 25.81
C LEU A 159 -0.20 -1.06 25.37
N PRO A 160 -0.17 -0.10 26.30
CA PRO A 160 -0.25 1.32 25.95
C PRO A 160 1.00 1.76 25.16
N GLY A 161 0.76 2.43 24.03
CA GLY A 161 1.79 3.07 23.21
C GLY A 161 2.27 4.40 23.78
N PRO A 162 3.23 5.08 23.11
CA PRO A 162 3.76 6.38 23.54
C PRO A 162 2.72 7.51 23.61
N ASP A 163 1.61 7.33 22.88
CA ASP A 163 0.44 8.21 22.83
C ASP A 163 -0.65 7.81 23.83
N GLY A 164 -0.44 6.78 24.64
CA GLY A 164 -1.42 6.24 25.59
C GLY A 164 -2.43 5.26 24.97
N VAL A 165 -2.43 5.12 23.64
CA VAL A 165 -3.35 4.23 22.92
C VAL A 165 -2.93 2.78 23.12
N LEU A 166 -3.86 1.93 23.54
CA LEU A 166 -3.59 0.49 23.67
C LEU A 166 -3.34 -0.12 22.29
N ARG A 167 -2.19 -0.76 22.10
CA ARG A 167 -1.81 -1.43 20.85
C ARG A 167 -1.54 -2.91 21.04
N SER A 168 -1.92 -3.74 20.07
CA SER A 168 -1.63 -5.18 20.13
C SER A 168 -0.14 -5.40 20.12
N VAL A 169 0.33 -6.32 20.94
CA VAL A 169 1.73 -6.73 20.95
C VAL A 169 1.82 -8.15 20.43
N ALA A 170 2.56 -8.31 19.33
CA ALA A 170 2.91 -9.60 18.79
C ALA A 170 4.09 -10.21 19.56
N ASP A 171 4.10 -11.53 19.61
CA ASP A 171 5.14 -12.29 20.32
C ASP A 171 6.31 -12.63 19.40
N SER A 172 6.00 -12.67 18.12
CA SER A 172 6.93 -12.70 17.01
C SER A 172 6.30 -11.97 15.84
N SER A 173 7.05 -11.05 15.26
CA SER A 173 6.68 -10.34 14.03
C SER A 173 7.67 -10.70 12.94
N TYR A 174 7.16 -11.10 11.78
CA TYR A 174 7.91 -11.32 10.55
C TYR A 174 7.24 -10.55 9.42
N GLY A 175 7.61 -9.28 9.31
CA GLY A 175 6.97 -8.34 8.40
C GLY A 175 7.42 -8.51 6.95
N TYR A 176 6.79 -7.73 6.07
CA TYR A 176 7.11 -7.74 4.64
C TYR A 176 8.57 -7.37 4.36
N ALA A 177 9.15 -6.37 5.06
CA ALA A 177 10.55 -5.97 4.88
C ALA A 177 11.55 -7.09 5.22
N ASP A 178 11.32 -7.84 6.30
CA ASP A 178 12.18 -8.98 6.66
C ASP A 178 12.00 -10.12 5.64
N ALA A 179 10.76 -10.40 5.24
CA ALA A 179 10.48 -11.41 4.23
C ALA A 179 11.08 -11.09 2.85
N LEU A 180 11.14 -9.81 2.50
CA LEU A 180 11.77 -9.34 1.26
C LEU A 180 13.28 -9.51 1.32
N ARG A 181 13.90 -9.14 2.46
CA ARG A 181 15.35 -9.34 2.71
C ARG A 181 15.74 -10.82 2.63
N ASP A 182 14.91 -11.69 3.18
CA ASP A 182 15.17 -13.14 3.21
C ASP A 182 14.79 -13.83 1.88
N GLY A 183 14.19 -13.09 0.92
CA GLY A 183 13.76 -13.61 -0.38
C GLY A 183 12.58 -14.59 -0.29
N VAL A 184 11.81 -14.55 0.80
CA VAL A 184 10.62 -15.37 1.02
C VAL A 184 9.42 -14.83 0.22
N VAL A 185 9.39 -13.52 0.04
CA VAL A 185 8.39 -12.83 -0.78
C VAL A 185 9.09 -12.02 -1.86
N ARG A 186 8.34 -11.63 -2.88
CA ARG A 186 8.86 -10.79 -3.96
C ARG A 186 8.50 -9.31 -3.78
N PRO A 187 9.32 -8.39 -4.34
CA PRO A 187 9.03 -6.96 -4.34
C PRO A 187 7.76 -6.64 -5.12
N VAL A 188 6.96 -5.71 -4.58
CA VAL A 188 5.78 -5.12 -5.22
C VAL A 188 6.06 -3.66 -5.57
N LEU A 189 5.92 -3.31 -6.85
CA LEU A 189 5.96 -1.93 -7.32
C LEU A 189 4.53 -1.38 -7.42
N PHE A 190 4.27 -0.21 -6.86
CA PHE A 190 2.99 0.46 -7.06
C PHE A 190 3.11 1.54 -8.11
N LEU A 191 2.31 1.44 -9.17
CA LEU A 191 2.24 2.45 -10.23
C LEU A 191 0.99 3.30 -10.00
N ALA A 192 1.19 4.52 -9.52
CA ALA A 192 0.09 5.44 -9.23
C ALA A 192 -0.28 6.25 -10.48
N TYR A 193 -1.53 6.13 -10.91
CA TYR A 193 -2.07 6.86 -12.06
C TYR A 193 -2.93 8.02 -11.59
N SER A 194 -2.57 9.22 -12.04
CA SER A 194 -3.36 10.45 -11.95
C SER A 194 -4.17 10.66 -13.23
N GLY A 195 -4.90 11.76 -13.30
CA GLY A 195 -5.84 12.06 -14.35
C GLY A 195 -6.70 13.26 -14.03
N GLU A 196 -7.06 14.04 -15.04
CA GLU A 196 -8.13 15.03 -14.91
C GLU A 196 -9.47 14.29 -14.95
N MET A 197 -10.34 14.57 -13.99
CA MET A 197 -11.64 13.94 -13.81
C MET A 197 -12.71 15.01 -13.90
N SER A 198 -13.68 14.84 -14.79
CA SER A 198 -14.82 15.74 -14.93
C SER A 198 -16.10 14.99 -14.64
N TRP A 199 -16.94 15.53 -13.76
CA TRP A 199 -18.24 14.93 -13.42
C TRP A 199 -19.29 16.01 -13.21
N ARG A 200 -20.56 15.61 -13.39
CA ARG A 200 -21.72 16.43 -13.06
C ARG A 200 -22.27 16.00 -11.70
N THR A 201 -22.40 16.97 -10.80
CA THR A 201 -23.01 16.80 -9.48
C THR A 201 -24.54 16.76 -9.58
N SER A 202 -25.18 16.46 -8.45
CA SER A 202 -26.62 16.40 -8.36
C SER A 202 -27.35 17.72 -8.51
N ALA A 203 -26.66 18.81 -8.19
CA ALA A 203 -27.12 20.17 -8.47
C ALA A 203 -26.94 20.58 -9.94
N GLY A 204 -26.46 19.68 -10.81
CA GLY A 204 -26.19 19.95 -12.22
C GLY A 204 -24.87 20.68 -12.48
N ALA A 205 -24.11 21.05 -11.44
CA ALA A 205 -22.81 21.70 -11.59
C ALA A 205 -21.77 20.71 -12.11
N GLU A 206 -21.03 21.12 -13.14
CA GLU A 206 -19.89 20.39 -13.69
C GLU A 206 -18.63 20.78 -12.91
N LEU A 207 -17.96 19.78 -12.37
CA LEU A 207 -16.71 19.93 -11.62
C LEU A 207 -15.61 19.17 -12.33
N THR A 208 -14.41 19.76 -12.29
CA THR A 208 -13.19 19.13 -12.77
C THR A 208 -12.15 19.14 -11.65
N ALA A 209 -11.51 18.00 -11.43
CA ALA A 209 -10.44 17.86 -10.45
C ALA A 209 -9.39 16.86 -10.94
N ARG A 210 -8.14 17.01 -10.49
CA ARG A 210 -7.07 16.06 -10.81
C ARG A 210 -6.78 15.15 -9.63
N LEU A 211 -6.72 13.84 -9.87
CA LEU A 211 -6.28 12.88 -8.85
C LEU A 211 -4.84 13.17 -8.41
N GLY A 212 -4.56 13.16 -7.11
CA GLY A 212 -3.24 13.42 -6.55
C GLY A 212 -2.97 14.89 -6.20
N GLU A 213 -3.85 15.82 -6.59
CA GLU A 213 -3.84 17.20 -6.10
C GLU A 213 -4.62 17.33 -4.78
N PRO A 214 -4.36 18.39 -3.97
CA PRO A 214 -5.12 18.62 -2.75
C PRO A 214 -6.61 18.88 -3.05
N LEU A 215 -7.46 17.93 -2.67
CA LEU A 215 -8.92 17.97 -2.84
C LEU A 215 -9.61 17.75 -1.49
N THR A 216 -10.88 18.15 -1.39
CA THR A 216 -11.71 17.73 -0.25
C THR A 216 -11.99 16.23 -0.31
N GLY A 217 -12.39 15.61 0.81
CA GLY A 217 -12.76 14.19 0.85
C GLY A 217 -13.87 13.84 -0.16
N GLU A 218 -14.91 14.69 -0.26
CA GLU A 218 -16.01 14.52 -1.22
C GLU A 218 -15.54 14.64 -2.68
N GLN A 219 -14.69 15.63 -2.99
CA GLN A 219 -14.14 15.78 -4.34
C GLN A 219 -13.22 14.62 -4.71
N THR A 220 -12.44 14.12 -3.76
CA THR A 220 -11.58 12.95 -3.95
C THR A 220 -12.42 11.70 -4.25
N ALA A 221 -13.48 11.46 -3.50
CA ALA A 221 -14.38 10.32 -3.72
C ALA A 221 -15.09 10.41 -5.09
N ALA A 222 -15.53 11.61 -5.49
CA ALA A 222 -16.16 11.84 -6.79
C ALA A 222 -15.19 11.66 -7.96
N ALA A 223 -13.99 12.25 -7.87
CA ALA A 223 -12.94 12.09 -8.87
C ALA A 223 -12.51 10.62 -8.99
N TRP A 224 -12.35 9.92 -7.86
CA TRP A 224 -12.00 8.50 -7.84
C TRP A 224 -13.10 7.64 -8.48
N ARG A 225 -14.38 7.87 -8.15
CA ARG A 225 -15.50 7.19 -8.81
C ARG A 225 -15.53 7.45 -10.32
N THR A 226 -15.18 8.67 -10.76
CA THR A 226 -15.09 9.04 -12.18
C THR A 226 -13.97 8.28 -12.88
N ALA A 227 -12.81 8.13 -12.24
CA ALA A 227 -11.67 7.38 -12.78
C ALA A 227 -12.00 5.90 -13.01
N LEU A 228 -12.81 5.32 -12.12
CA LEU A 228 -13.22 3.92 -12.21
C LEU A 228 -14.36 3.65 -13.21
N ASP A 229 -14.94 4.69 -13.83
CA ASP A 229 -16.00 4.48 -14.82
C ASP A 229 -15.44 3.76 -16.07
N PRO A 230 -15.93 2.56 -16.43
CA PRO A 230 -15.48 1.85 -17.62
C PRO A 230 -15.77 2.57 -18.94
N LYS A 231 -16.61 3.61 -18.93
CA LYS A 231 -16.91 4.44 -20.11
C LYS A 231 -15.96 5.63 -20.27
N GLY A 232 -15.18 5.97 -19.25
CA GLY A 232 -14.15 7.02 -19.33
C GLY A 232 -12.84 6.50 -19.94
N ASP A 233 -11.87 7.39 -20.17
CA ASP A 233 -10.58 7.02 -20.79
C ASP A 233 -9.54 6.54 -19.77
N TRP A 234 -9.72 6.83 -18.47
CA TRP A 234 -8.75 6.44 -17.44
C TRP A 234 -8.59 4.92 -17.32
N MET A 235 -9.70 4.18 -17.17
CA MET A 235 -9.65 2.73 -17.01
C MET A 235 -9.10 2.00 -18.25
N PRO A 236 -9.54 2.29 -19.51
CA PRO A 236 -8.92 1.75 -20.70
C PRO A 236 -7.40 1.99 -20.76
N ALA A 237 -6.94 3.20 -20.43
CA ALA A 237 -5.52 3.54 -20.44
C ALA A 237 -4.73 2.74 -19.40
N VAL A 238 -5.24 2.63 -18.17
CA VAL A 238 -4.59 1.86 -17.09
C VAL A 238 -4.57 0.37 -17.41
N LEU A 239 -5.65 -0.20 -17.97
CA LEU A 239 -5.69 -1.59 -18.39
C LEU A 239 -4.71 -1.87 -19.55
N ALA A 240 -4.55 -0.94 -20.48
CA ALA A 240 -3.57 -1.04 -21.56
C ALA A 240 -2.14 -1.00 -21.02
N ALA A 241 -1.81 -0.05 -20.15
CA ALA A 241 -0.50 0.03 -19.49
C ALA A 241 -0.20 -1.23 -18.67
N ALA A 242 -1.21 -1.76 -17.96
CA ALA A 242 -1.08 -3.00 -17.21
C ALA A 242 -0.85 -4.23 -18.11
N ASP A 243 -1.48 -4.31 -19.29
CA ASP A 243 -1.20 -5.39 -20.24
C ASP A 243 0.18 -5.27 -20.90
N THR A 244 0.64 -4.05 -21.18
CA THR A 244 2.03 -3.79 -21.58
C THR A 244 2.99 -4.30 -20.50
N ARG A 245 2.75 -3.94 -19.24
CA ARG A 245 3.55 -4.43 -18.10
C ARG A 245 3.54 -5.96 -18.01
N LEU A 246 2.36 -6.58 -18.17
CA LEU A 246 2.23 -8.04 -18.13
C LEU A 246 3.01 -8.70 -19.27
N SER A 247 2.98 -8.14 -20.47
CA SER A 247 3.77 -8.60 -21.62
C SER A 247 5.27 -8.53 -21.32
N GLN A 248 5.74 -7.45 -20.70
CA GLN A 248 7.14 -7.29 -20.32
C GLN A 248 7.57 -8.30 -19.24
N VAL A 249 6.73 -8.52 -18.22
CA VAL A 249 7.01 -9.54 -17.19
C VAL A 249 7.07 -10.95 -17.80
N ARG A 250 6.18 -11.25 -18.75
CA ARG A 250 6.19 -12.54 -19.48
C ARG A 250 7.42 -12.70 -20.37
N GLY A 251 7.84 -11.66 -21.08
CA GLY A 251 9.08 -11.66 -21.87
C GLY A 251 10.35 -11.65 -21.02
N GLY A 252 10.28 -11.09 -19.80
CA GLY A 252 11.39 -10.90 -18.87
C GLY A 252 11.62 -12.04 -17.88
N GLY A 253 11.16 -13.26 -18.19
CA GLY A 253 11.50 -14.48 -17.44
C GLY A 253 10.36 -15.17 -16.69
N MET A 254 9.13 -14.63 -16.73
CA MET A 254 7.95 -15.25 -16.11
C MET A 254 6.86 -15.55 -17.17
N PRO A 255 7.08 -16.51 -18.08
CA PRO A 255 6.31 -16.66 -19.32
C PRO A 255 4.81 -16.91 -19.11
N ASP A 256 4.41 -17.45 -17.97
CA ASP A 256 3.04 -17.73 -17.58
C ASP A 256 2.46 -16.70 -16.59
N ALA A 257 3.10 -15.54 -16.41
CA ALA A 257 2.62 -14.50 -15.51
C ALA A 257 1.16 -14.12 -15.83
N GLY A 258 0.37 -13.96 -14.78
CA GLY A 258 -1.05 -13.60 -14.82
C GLY A 258 -1.31 -12.21 -14.27
N GLY A 259 -2.36 -11.58 -14.78
CA GLY A 259 -2.90 -10.32 -14.33
C GLY A 259 -4.23 -10.49 -13.57
N LEU A 260 -4.47 -9.65 -12.57
CA LEU A 260 -5.73 -9.59 -11.82
C LEU A 260 -6.26 -8.17 -11.76
N VAL A 261 -7.50 -7.97 -12.22
CA VAL A 261 -8.27 -6.73 -12.01
C VAL A 261 -9.26 -6.95 -10.86
N ILE A 262 -9.18 -6.10 -9.83
CA ILE A 262 -10.07 -6.13 -8.67
C ILE A 262 -11.14 -5.06 -8.87
N ALA A 263 -12.36 -5.48 -9.21
CA ALA A 263 -13.49 -4.62 -9.49
C ALA A 263 -14.35 -4.37 -8.24
N THR A 264 -15.01 -3.21 -8.20
CA THR A 264 -15.95 -2.83 -7.13
C THR A 264 -17.18 -3.73 -7.06
N ASP A 265 -17.76 -4.08 -8.21
CA ASP A 265 -19.03 -4.80 -8.34
C ASP A 265 -19.09 -5.61 -9.65
N HIS A 266 -20.13 -6.41 -9.81
CA HIS A 266 -20.34 -7.29 -10.97
C HIS A 266 -20.49 -6.54 -12.29
N ALA A 267 -21.12 -5.36 -12.28
CA ALA A 267 -21.30 -4.57 -13.49
C ALA A 267 -19.95 -4.04 -13.99
N ALA A 268 -19.15 -3.46 -13.09
CA ALA A 268 -17.80 -3.01 -13.35
C ALA A 268 -16.90 -4.18 -13.80
N ALA A 269 -16.96 -5.34 -13.14
CA ALA A 269 -16.16 -6.51 -13.52
C ALA A 269 -16.46 -6.99 -14.95
N ARG A 270 -17.73 -7.07 -15.34
CA ARG A 270 -18.12 -7.42 -16.71
C ARG A 270 -17.66 -6.37 -17.72
N ALA A 271 -17.77 -5.08 -17.37
CA ALA A 271 -17.33 -4.00 -18.23
C ALA A 271 -15.81 -3.98 -18.43
N TYR A 272 -15.02 -4.14 -17.36
CA TYR A 272 -13.56 -4.25 -17.42
C TYR A 272 -13.11 -5.50 -18.19
N ALA A 273 -13.83 -6.62 -18.05
CA ALA A 273 -13.56 -7.80 -18.87
C ALA A 273 -13.75 -7.54 -20.37
N GLY A 274 -14.78 -6.76 -20.74
CA GLY A 274 -15.00 -6.31 -22.11
C GLY A 274 -13.91 -5.36 -22.61
N LEU A 275 -13.41 -4.45 -21.77
CA LEU A 275 -12.27 -3.59 -22.09
C LEU A 275 -11.00 -4.40 -22.34
N LEU A 276 -10.65 -5.30 -21.43
CA LEU A 276 -9.50 -6.19 -21.59
C LEU A 276 -9.59 -7.05 -22.84
N ALA A 277 -10.78 -7.57 -23.18
CA ALA A 277 -10.96 -8.33 -24.42
C ALA A 277 -10.66 -7.49 -25.68
N ARG A 278 -11.02 -6.20 -25.68
CA ARG A 278 -10.69 -5.28 -26.78
C ARG A 278 -9.20 -4.94 -26.83
N ILE A 279 -8.58 -4.72 -25.68
CA ILE A 279 -7.15 -4.36 -25.56
C ILE A 279 -6.26 -5.54 -25.96
N THR A 280 -6.56 -6.73 -25.44
CA THR A 280 -5.69 -7.89 -25.55
C THR A 280 -6.06 -8.86 -26.67
N GLY A 281 -7.26 -8.71 -27.26
CA GLY A 281 -7.83 -9.65 -28.23
C GLY A 281 -8.34 -10.97 -27.63
N ALA A 282 -8.22 -11.18 -26.31
CA ALA A 282 -8.65 -12.40 -25.63
C ALA A 282 -9.51 -12.08 -24.40
N SER A 283 -10.60 -12.83 -24.21
CA SER A 283 -11.46 -12.63 -23.03
C SER A 283 -10.75 -13.09 -21.75
N PRO A 284 -10.78 -12.28 -20.67
CA PRO A 284 -10.23 -12.70 -19.38
C PRO A 284 -11.14 -13.71 -18.68
N THR A 285 -10.59 -14.42 -17.70
CA THR A 285 -11.38 -15.27 -16.80
C THR A 285 -12.18 -14.39 -15.84
N LEU A 286 -13.51 -14.35 -15.99
CA LEU A 286 -14.38 -13.57 -15.11
C LEU A 286 -14.83 -14.38 -13.90
N ILE A 287 -14.62 -13.84 -12.70
CA ILE A 287 -14.91 -14.48 -11.42
C ILE A 287 -15.82 -13.57 -10.61
N LEU A 288 -17.07 -14.00 -10.43
CA LEU A 288 -18.09 -13.26 -9.70
C LEU A 288 -18.33 -13.93 -8.35
N SER A 289 -18.67 -13.17 -7.32
CA SER A 289 -18.81 -13.68 -5.95
C SER A 289 -20.02 -14.61 -5.75
N ASP A 290 -21.05 -14.46 -6.59
CA ASP A 290 -22.27 -15.27 -6.61
C ASP A 290 -22.16 -16.52 -7.50
N ASP A 291 -21.01 -16.69 -8.19
CA ASP A 291 -20.79 -17.82 -9.08
C ASP A 291 -20.37 -19.07 -8.27
N PRO A 292 -21.19 -20.14 -8.22
CA PRO A 292 -20.86 -21.36 -7.50
C PRO A 292 -19.62 -22.07 -8.08
N THR A 293 -19.23 -21.74 -9.32
CA THR A 293 -18.04 -22.28 -9.99
C THR A 293 -16.79 -21.43 -9.81
N ALA A 294 -16.85 -20.31 -9.07
CA ALA A 294 -15.74 -19.37 -8.88
C ALA A 294 -14.45 -20.07 -8.45
N SER A 295 -14.51 -20.97 -7.45
CA SER A 295 -13.33 -21.71 -6.97
C SER A 295 -12.68 -22.56 -8.06
N SER A 296 -13.48 -23.25 -8.87
CA SER A 296 -13.01 -24.07 -9.99
C SER A 296 -12.40 -23.22 -11.11
N LYS A 297 -12.97 -22.04 -11.38
CA LYS A 297 -12.42 -21.08 -12.34
C LYS A 297 -11.07 -20.53 -11.90
N ILE A 298 -10.90 -20.22 -10.62
CA ILE A 298 -9.60 -19.77 -10.08
C ILE A 298 -8.56 -20.87 -10.22
N ASP A 299 -8.93 -22.11 -9.87
CA ASP A 299 -8.03 -23.26 -9.99
C ASP A 299 -7.65 -23.57 -11.45
N THR A 300 -8.61 -23.46 -12.37
CA THR A 300 -8.36 -23.56 -13.82
C THR A 300 -7.41 -22.46 -14.27
N PHE A 301 -7.68 -21.21 -13.88
CA PHE A 301 -6.83 -20.07 -14.21
C PHE A 301 -5.41 -20.27 -13.65
N ARG A 302 -5.27 -20.75 -12.42
CA ARG A 302 -3.99 -21.02 -11.76
C ARG A 302 -3.11 -21.99 -12.56
N ARG A 303 -3.69 -23.00 -13.23
CA ARG A 303 -2.96 -24.03 -14.01
C ARG A 303 -2.86 -23.72 -15.51
N SER A 304 -3.51 -22.65 -15.96
CA SER A 304 -3.51 -22.24 -17.37
C SER A 304 -2.40 -21.23 -17.67
N GLU A 305 -2.23 -20.88 -18.94
CA GLU A 305 -1.40 -19.74 -19.36
C GLU A 305 -2.21 -18.46 -19.61
N ALA A 306 -3.51 -18.48 -19.30
CA ALA A 306 -4.41 -17.35 -19.52
C ALA A 306 -3.84 -16.08 -18.88
N ARG A 307 -3.92 -14.96 -19.60
CA ARG A 307 -3.23 -13.72 -19.19
C ARG A 307 -3.97 -13.00 -18.07
N TRP A 308 -5.28 -12.91 -18.13
CA TRP A 308 -6.05 -12.03 -17.25
C TRP A 308 -7.21 -12.73 -16.54
N MET A 309 -7.41 -12.33 -15.29
CA MET A 309 -8.57 -12.63 -14.48
C MET A 309 -9.18 -11.32 -13.99
N VAL A 310 -10.51 -11.22 -13.99
CA VAL A 310 -11.26 -10.08 -13.43
C VAL A 310 -12.17 -10.61 -12.34
N ALA A 311 -12.15 -9.95 -11.18
CA ALA A 311 -12.93 -10.40 -10.05
C ALA A 311 -13.60 -9.27 -9.26
N VAL A 312 -14.76 -9.57 -8.69
CA VAL A 312 -15.53 -8.64 -7.85
C VAL A 312 -15.22 -8.88 -6.39
N ARG A 313 -14.71 -7.86 -5.70
CA ARG A 313 -14.30 -7.97 -4.30
C ARG A 313 -13.49 -9.26 -4.11
N MET A 314 -13.38 -9.82 -2.90
CA MET A 314 -12.42 -10.90 -2.68
C MET A 314 -12.67 -12.12 -3.60
N VAL A 315 -11.70 -12.38 -4.48
CA VAL A 315 -11.46 -13.71 -5.07
C VAL A 315 -11.20 -14.65 -3.90
N SER A 316 -12.24 -15.34 -3.41
CA SER A 316 -12.19 -16.41 -2.41
C SER A 316 -10.99 -16.35 -1.45
N GLU A 317 -11.17 -15.79 -0.25
CA GLU A 317 -10.23 -16.00 0.86
C GLU A 317 -9.82 -17.48 0.91
N GLY A 318 -8.54 -17.75 0.63
CA GLY A 318 -7.96 -19.09 0.66
C GLY A 318 -7.45 -19.65 -0.66
N VAL A 319 -7.75 -19.09 -1.84
CA VAL A 319 -7.16 -19.60 -3.10
C VAL A 319 -5.95 -18.76 -3.50
N ASP A 320 -4.76 -19.37 -3.42
CA ASP A 320 -3.50 -18.77 -3.82
C ASP A 320 -3.20 -19.00 -5.31
N VAL A 321 -2.78 -17.95 -6.02
CA VAL A 321 -2.40 -17.98 -7.44
C VAL A 321 -1.01 -17.36 -7.58
N PRO A 322 0.07 -18.13 -7.33
CA PRO A 322 1.44 -17.61 -7.29
C PRO A 322 1.93 -16.99 -8.60
N ARG A 323 1.29 -17.32 -9.74
CA ARG A 323 1.64 -16.76 -11.06
C ARG A 323 1.06 -15.37 -11.31
N LEU A 324 0.16 -14.86 -10.46
CA LEU A 324 -0.24 -13.46 -10.56
C LEU A 324 1.00 -12.59 -10.43
N ALA A 325 1.15 -11.54 -11.22
CA ALA A 325 2.30 -10.63 -11.19
C ALA A 325 1.90 -9.17 -11.46
N VAL A 326 0.79 -8.95 -12.18
CA VAL A 326 0.28 -7.61 -12.46
C VAL A 326 -1.12 -7.45 -11.87
N GLY A 327 -1.33 -6.41 -11.08
CA GLY A 327 -2.61 -6.09 -10.44
C GLY A 327 -3.15 -4.75 -10.90
N VAL A 328 -4.46 -4.63 -11.08
CA VAL A 328 -5.14 -3.35 -11.25
C VAL A 328 -6.16 -3.18 -10.13
N TYR A 329 -5.92 -2.20 -9.26
CA TYR A 329 -6.78 -1.86 -8.13
C TYR A 329 -7.94 -0.98 -8.61
N ALA A 330 -8.93 -1.62 -9.24
CA ALA A 330 -10.10 -0.97 -9.85
C ALA A 330 -11.31 -0.93 -8.90
N THR A 331 -11.07 -0.57 -7.64
CA THR A 331 -12.11 -0.47 -6.62
C THR A 331 -11.97 0.77 -5.76
N SER A 332 -13.09 1.26 -5.23
CA SER A 332 -13.16 2.41 -4.32
C SER A 332 -12.92 2.07 -2.84
N ALA A 333 -12.62 0.80 -2.52
CA ALA A 333 -12.28 0.42 -1.16
C ALA A 333 -10.88 0.94 -0.78
N SER A 334 -10.75 1.62 0.36
CA SER A 334 -9.47 2.13 0.88
C SER A 334 -9.17 1.67 2.30
N THR A 335 -9.85 0.62 2.79
CA THR A 335 -9.56 0.14 4.15
C THR A 335 -8.20 -0.57 4.17
N PRO A 336 -7.36 -0.36 5.21
CA PRO A 336 -6.03 -0.97 5.28
C PRO A 336 -6.05 -2.49 5.13
N LEU A 337 -7.03 -3.16 5.75
CA LEU A 337 -7.19 -4.62 5.67
C LEU A 337 -7.46 -5.09 4.24
N PHE A 338 -8.43 -4.46 3.56
CA PHE A 338 -8.77 -4.84 2.19
C PHE A 338 -7.57 -4.62 1.26
N PHE A 339 -6.86 -3.49 1.40
CA PHE A 339 -5.67 -3.20 0.62
C PHE A 339 -4.58 -4.25 0.85
N ALA A 340 -4.26 -4.57 2.11
CA ALA A 340 -3.26 -5.58 2.45
C ALA A 340 -3.63 -6.97 1.93
N GLN A 341 -4.91 -7.37 2.01
CA GLN A 341 -5.40 -8.64 1.46
C GLN A 341 -5.33 -8.67 -0.08
N ALA A 342 -5.67 -7.56 -0.73
CA ALA A 342 -5.60 -7.42 -2.18
C ALA A 342 -4.15 -7.52 -2.67
N VAL A 343 -3.24 -6.75 -2.07
CA VAL A 343 -1.83 -6.73 -2.46
C VAL A 343 -1.11 -8.02 -2.06
N GLY A 344 -1.47 -8.63 -0.93
CA GLY A 344 -0.91 -9.90 -0.46
C GLY A 344 -1.01 -11.06 -1.46
N ARG A 345 -1.93 -10.97 -2.44
CA ARG A 345 -2.07 -11.92 -3.56
C ARG A 345 -0.93 -11.83 -4.56
N PHE A 346 -0.22 -10.70 -4.60
CA PHE A 346 0.92 -10.46 -5.47
C PHE A 346 2.26 -10.55 -4.73
N VAL A 347 2.26 -10.68 -3.41
CA VAL A 347 3.49 -10.74 -2.59
C VAL A 347 4.16 -12.12 -2.68
N ARG A 348 3.37 -13.17 -2.91
CA ARG A 348 3.88 -14.54 -3.03
C ARG A 348 4.61 -14.72 -4.36
N GLY A 349 5.84 -15.21 -4.30
CA GLY A 349 6.66 -15.56 -5.47
C GLY A 349 6.91 -17.06 -5.57
N ARG A 350 7.23 -17.54 -6.77
CA ARG A 350 7.59 -18.96 -7.02
C ARG A 350 9.08 -19.21 -7.01
N GLY A 351 9.88 -18.16 -7.14
CA GLY A 351 11.32 -18.18 -7.19
C GLY A 351 11.91 -16.81 -6.85
N ARG A 352 13.23 -16.77 -6.70
CA ARG A 352 13.95 -15.51 -6.42
C ARG A 352 13.90 -14.59 -7.63
N GLY A 353 13.84 -13.29 -7.37
CA GLY A 353 13.85 -12.25 -8.38
C GLY A 353 12.51 -11.98 -9.07
N GLU A 354 11.45 -12.78 -8.95
CA GLU A 354 10.15 -12.38 -9.51
C GLU A 354 9.72 -11.00 -8.94
N THR A 355 9.10 -10.15 -9.74
CA THR A 355 8.56 -8.86 -9.29
C THR A 355 7.06 -8.78 -9.53
N ALA A 356 6.35 -8.03 -8.69
CA ALA A 356 4.95 -7.69 -8.88
C ALA A 356 4.76 -6.21 -9.20
N SER A 357 3.69 -5.89 -9.89
CA SER A 357 3.33 -4.51 -10.22
C SER A 357 1.84 -4.29 -10.00
N VAL A 358 1.47 -3.33 -9.16
CA VAL A 358 0.08 -3.01 -8.84
C VAL A 358 -0.22 -1.58 -9.28
N PHE A 359 -1.15 -1.44 -10.20
CA PHE A 359 -1.66 -0.16 -10.70
C PHE A 359 -2.76 0.34 -9.77
N LEU A 360 -2.64 1.58 -9.31
CA LEU A 360 -3.61 2.19 -8.40
C LEU A 360 -3.90 3.65 -8.77
N PRO A 361 -5.11 4.17 -8.46
CA PRO A 361 -5.40 5.59 -8.55
C PRO A 361 -4.53 6.41 -7.59
N SER A 362 -4.04 7.58 -8.05
CA SER A 362 -3.27 8.52 -7.22
C SER A 362 -4.20 9.23 -6.21
N VAL A 363 -4.58 8.49 -5.17
CA VAL A 363 -5.48 8.94 -4.09
C VAL A 363 -4.70 8.90 -2.77
N PRO A 364 -4.67 9.97 -1.96
CA PRO A 364 -3.83 10.06 -0.76
C PRO A 364 -3.97 8.86 0.19
N SER A 365 -5.19 8.35 0.41
CA SER A 365 -5.41 7.19 1.26
C SER A 365 -4.75 5.91 0.73
N LEU A 366 -4.83 5.63 -0.57
CA LEU A 366 -4.18 4.48 -1.20
C LEU A 366 -2.65 4.63 -1.23
N LEU A 367 -2.16 5.84 -1.52
CA LEU A 367 -0.71 6.12 -1.53
C LEU A 367 -0.11 5.96 -0.14
N GLY A 368 -0.83 6.42 0.89
CA GLY A 368 -0.46 6.19 2.29
C GLY A 368 -0.34 4.70 2.61
N LEU A 369 -1.35 3.90 2.24
CA LEU A 369 -1.30 2.44 2.44
C LEU A 369 -0.16 1.77 1.66
N ALA A 370 0.10 2.19 0.42
CA ALA A 370 1.21 1.67 -0.38
C ALA A 370 2.57 1.98 0.25
N GLY A 371 2.78 3.21 0.73
CA GLY A 371 4.02 3.60 1.43
C GLY A 371 4.17 2.93 2.80
N GLU A 372 3.07 2.62 3.46
CA GLU A 372 3.04 1.94 4.75
C GLU A 372 3.19 0.42 4.67
N MET A 373 3.07 -0.20 3.49
CA MET A 373 3.16 -1.65 3.36
C MET A 373 4.47 -2.28 3.87
N GLU A 374 5.53 -1.48 3.96
CA GLU A 374 6.81 -1.88 4.56
C GLU A 374 6.93 -1.51 6.05
N VAL A 375 6.12 -0.55 6.52
CA VAL A 375 6.08 -0.12 7.90
C VAL A 375 5.21 -1.10 8.68
N GLN A 376 5.86 -2.05 9.38
CA GLN A 376 5.18 -2.92 10.34
C GLN A 376 4.31 -2.06 11.28
N ARG A 377 2.99 -2.27 11.25
CA ARG A 377 2.06 -1.59 12.16
C ARG A 377 1.39 -2.58 13.10
N ASP A 378 1.31 -2.17 14.36
CA ASP A 378 0.55 -2.83 15.42
C ASP A 378 -0.93 -2.41 15.36
N HIS A 379 -1.86 -3.28 15.79
CA HIS A 379 -3.26 -2.92 16.01
C HIS A 379 -3.35 -1.82 17.08
N ALA A 380 -4.16 -0.76 16.92
CA ALA A 380 -4.42 0.24 17.96
C ALA A 380 -5.92 0.29 18.33
N LEU A 381 -6.25 0.39 19.62
CA LEU A 381 -7.63 0.35 20.16
C LEU A 381 -8.30 1.72 20.31
N GLU A 382 -7.88 2.75 19.57
CA GLU A 382 -8.59 4.04 19.51
C GLU A 382 -8.95 4.44 18.09
N LYS A 383 -10.19 4.92 17.88
CA LYS A 383 -10.49 5.80 16.75
C LYS A 383 -9.75 7.11 17.02
N SER A 384 -8.73 7.41 16.21
CA SER A 384 -8.00 8.67 16.32
C SER A 384 -9.00 9.86 16.24
N PRO A 385 -9.10 10.72 17.27
CA PRO A 385 -10.12 11.79 17.31
C PRO A 385 -9.80 12.98 16.37
N ARG A 386 -8.95 12.78 15.36
CA ARG A 386 -8.50 13.82 14.43
C ARG A 386 -8.71 13.50 12.95
N ASP A 387 -9.36 12.39 12.62
CA ASP A 387 -9.72 12.10 11.24
C ASP A 387 -11.24 12.21 11.05
N PRO A 388 -11.76 13.40 10.67
CA PRO A 388 -13.16 13.54 10.31
C PRO A 388 -13.55 12.72 9.06
N ASP A 389 -12.59 12.10 8.36
CA ASP A 389 -12.79 11.23 7.20
C ASP A 389 -12.63 9.72 7.53
N ALA A 390 -12.52 9.33 8.81
CA ALA A 390 -12.58 7.92 9.20
C ALA A 390 -14.02 7.39 9.06
N PHE A 391 -14.37 7.01 7.83
CA PHE A 391 -15.66 6.43 7.48
C PHE A 391 -16.04 5.33 8.47
N ASP A 392 -17.30 5.34 8.89
CA ASP A 392 -17.85 4.33 9.79
C ASP A 392 -17.91 2.98 9.05
N ASP A 393 -16.84 2.20 9.19
CA ASP A 393 -16.56 1.00 8.41
C ASP A 393 -17.66 -0.08 8.52
N ASP A 394 -18.40 -0.12 9.63
CA ASP A 394 -19.54 -1.02 9.79
C ASP A 394 -20.79 -0.52 9.04
N ALA A 395 -21.05 0.79 9.04
CA ALA A 395 -22.10 1.39 8.24
C ALA A 395 -21.78 1.27 6.73
N LEU A 396 -20.50 1.34 6.34
CA LEU A 396 -20.08 1.09 4.96
C LEU A 396 -20.25 -0.38 4.58
N ARG A 397 -19.91 -1.33 5.47
CA ARG A 397 -20.17 -2.78 5.27
C ARG A 397 -21.67 -3.09 5.18
N GLU A 398 -22.52 -2.41 5.95
CA GLU A 398 -23.97 -2.59 5.92
C GLU A 398 -24.63 -1.91 4.72
N ALA A 399 -24.19 -0.70 4.36
CA ALA A 399 -24.62 0.00 3.15
C ALA A 399 -24.22 -0.77 1.87
N ASN A 400 -23.04 -1.40 1.88
CA ASN A 400 -22.58 -2.23 0.78
C ASN A 400 -23.32 -3.56 0.67
N ARG A 401 -23.73 -4.19 1.79
CA ARG A 401 -24.60 -5.38 1.79
C ARG A 401 -26.01 -5.09 1.27
N ARG A 402 -26.51 -3.86 1.44
CA ARG A 402 -27.83 -3.45 0.92
C ARG A 402 -27.81 -3.15 -0.59
N ARG A 403 -26.65 -2.97 -1.22
CA ARG A 403 -26.51 -2.69 -2.67
C ARG A 403 -26.50 -3.95 -3.55
N ASP A 404 -26.59 -5.16 -2.97
CA ASP A 404 -26.71 -6.42 -3.73
C ASP A 404 -28.16 -6.68 -4.26
N ALA A 405 -29.06 -5.71 -4.13
CA ALA A 405 -30.39 -5.71 -4.76
C ALA A 405 -30.33 -5.05 -6.16
N PRO A 406 -31.28 -5.32 -7.08
CA PRO A 406 -31.28 -4.71 -8.41
C PRO A 406 -31.25 -3.18 -8.27
N ASP A 407 -30.21 -2.55 -8.83
CA ASP A 407 -29.94 -1.12 -8.71
C ASP A 407 -31.20 -0.28 -9.03
N GLN A 408 -31.69 0.46 -8.05
CA GLN A 408 -32.34 1.72 -8.36
C GLN A 408 -31.23 2.68 -8.79
N PRO A 409 -31.34 3.33 -9.97
CA PRO A 409 -30.33 4.29 -10.39
C PRO A 409 -30.23 5.38 -9.32
N ASP A 410 -29.03 5.55 -8.75
CA ASP A 410 -28.65 6.78 -8.03
C ASP A 410 -28.82 7.92 -9.05
N THR A 411 -30.03 8.45 -9.13
CA THR A 411 -30.33 9.63 -9.92
C THR A 411 -29.46 10.73 -9.33
N LEU A 412 -28.56 11.29 -10.15
CA LEU A 412 -27.94 12.62 -10.03
C LEU A 412 -26.38 12.69 -10.04
N PHE A 413 -25.62 11.60 -10.22
CA PHE A 413 -24.16 11.67 -10.52
C PHE A 413 -23.87 11.19 -11.94
N THR A 414 -23.06 11.92 -12.71
CA THR A 414 -22.67 11.50 -14.08
C THR A 414 -21.21 11.83 -14.35
N ALA A 415 -20.39 10.83 -14.65
CA ALA A 415 -19.04 11.04 -15.18
C ALA A 415 -19.12 11.66 -16.58
N LEU A 416 -18.34 12.73 -16.81
CA LEU A 416 -18.30 13.46 -18.08
C LEU A 416 -17.04 13.15 -18.89
N GLY A 417 -15.91 12.97 -18.21
CA GLY A 417 -14.64 12.66 -18.86
C GLY A 417 -13.55 12.31 -17.85
N SER A 418 -12.55 11.56 -18.31
CA SER A 418 -11.35 11.28 -17.53
C SER A 418 -10.13 11.17 -18.44
N SER A 419 -8.96 11.64 -18.00
CA SER A 419 -7.65 11.36 -18.64
C SER A 419 -6.79 10.51 -17.72
N ALA A 420 -5.74 9.85 -18.23
CA ALA A 420 -4.79 9.09 -17.41
C ALA A 420 -3.33 9.49 -17.65
N HIS A 421 -2.59 9.63 -16.57
CA HIS A 421 -1.15 9.91 -16.57
C HIS A 421 -0.50 9.12 -15.44
N LEU A 422 0.66 8.50 -15.68
CA LEU A 422 1.49 7.95 -14.62
C LEU A 422 2.00 9.11 -13.77
N ASP A 423 1.69 9.13 -12.48
CA ASP A 423 2.11 10.20 -11.56
C ASP A 423 3.46 9.86 -10.92
N ARG A 424 3.53 8.68 -10.29
CA ARG A 424 4.73 8.20 -9.58
C ARG A 424 4.73 6.68 -9.45
N VAL A 425 5.91 6.13 -9.20
CA VAL A 425 6.12 4.74 -8.79
C VAL A 425 6.53 4.72 -7.32
N ILE A 426 5.85 3.92 -6.50
CA ILE A 426 6.18 3.75 -5.08
C ILE A 426 6.85 2.40 -4.89
N PHE A 427 8.02 2.40 -4.24
CA PHE A 427 8.82 1.23 -3.91
C PHE A 427 9.77 1.52 -2.74
N ASP A 428 9.95 0.61 -1.79
CA ASP A 428 10.89 0.77 -0.66
C ASP A 428 10.68 2.08 0.14
N GLY A 429 9.41 2.44 0.38
CA GLY A 429 8.99 3.71 1.00
C GLY A 429 9.35 4.98 0.21
N GLY A 430 9.99 4.82 -0.96
CA GLY A 430 10.39 5.90 -1.84
C GLY A 430 9.39 6.15 -2.97
N GLU A 431 9.31 7.41 -3.41
CA GLU A 431 8.56 7.82 -4.59
C GLU A 431 9.53 8.15 -5.73
N PHE A 432 9.29 7.56 -6.90
CA PHE A 432 10.13 7.70 -8.08
C PHE A 432 9.31 8.16 -9.29
N GLY A 433 9.98 8.86 -10.21
CA GLY A 433 9.41 9.33 -11.47
C GLY A 433 8.85 10.75 -11.42
N THR A 434 8.54 11.26 -12.61
CA THR A 434 7.81 12.51 -12.85
C THR A 434 6.52 12.22 -13.62
N PRO A 435 5.47 13.06 -13.50
CA PRO A 435 4.22 12.84 -14.20
C PRO A 435 4.41 12.66 -15.72
N ALA A 436 3.93 11.54 -16.27
CA ALA A 436 4.09 11.16 -17.67
C ALA A 436 2.73 10.75 -18.27
N PRO A 437 2.36 11.23 -19.47
CA PRO A 437 1.13 10.79 -20.13
C PRO A 437 1.10 9.28 -20.42
N ALA A 438 -0.09 8.67 -20.35
CA ALA A 438 -0.25 7.29 -20.78
C ALA A 438 0.11 7.13 -22.28
N GLY A 439 0.90 6.11 -22.61
CA GLY A 439 1.48 5.83 -23.93
C GLY A 439 2.76 6.61 -24.25
N SER A 440 3.38 7.29 -23.28
CA SER A 440 4.63 8.04 -23.48
C SER A 440 5.89 7.16 -23.34
N VAL A 441 7.01 7.60 -23.92
CA VAL A 441 8.31 6.91 -23.78
C VAL A 441 8.76 6.87 -22.32
N GLU A 442 8.49 7.93 -21.57
CA GLU A 442 8.75 8.02 -20.13
C GLU A 442 7.97 6.98 -19.33
N GLU A 443 6.74 6.67 -19.74
CA GLU A 443 5.95 5.60 -19.13
C GLU A 443 6.47 4.22 -19.56
N GLU A 444 6.77 4.02 -20.84
CA GLU A 444 7.34 2.77 -21.37
C GLU A 444 8.61 2.35 -20.65
N ASP A 445 9.46 3.33 -20.28
CA ASP A 445 10.60 3.08 -19.43
C ASP A 445 10.16 2.38 -18.16
N PHE A 446 9.32 3.00 -17.31
CA PHE A 446 8.86 2.40 -16.06
C PHE A 446 8.15 1.04 -16.25
N LEU A 447 7.33 0.90 -17.30
CA LEU A 447 6.66 -0.37 -17.61
C LEU A 447 7.64 -1.47 -18.04
N GLY A 448 8.77 -1.11 -18.66
CA GLY A 448 9.79 -2.00 -19.19
C GLY A 448 10.78 -2.58 -18.17
N LEU A 449 10.53 -2.50 -16.85
CA LEU A 449 11.38 -3.19 -15.87
C LEU A 449 11.37 -4.71 -16.14
N PRO A 450 12.51 -5.42 -16.08
CA PRO A 450 12.49 -6.87 -16.19
C PRO A 450 11.57 -7.53 -15.15
N GLY A 451 10.95 -8.65 -15.53
CA GLY A 451 10.09 -9.43 -14.63
C GLY A 451 10.88 -10.09 -13.49
N LEU A 452 12.16 -10.38 -13.74
CA LEU A 452 13.12 -10.93 -12.80
C LEU A 452 14.15 -9.87 -12.35
N LEU A 453 14.00 -9.31 -11.15
CA LEU A 453 14.92 -8.38 -10.50
C LEU A 453 15.00 -8.62 -8.99
N GLU A 454 16.20 -8.60 -8.44
CA GLU A 454 16.38 -8.55 -6.99
C GLU A 454 16.00 -7.16 -6.44
N PRO A 455 15.56 -7.03 -5.17
CA PRO A 455 15.07 -5.77 -4.61
C PRO A 455 16.04 -4.59 -4.77
N ASP A 456 17.34 -4.81 -4.52
CA ASP A 456 18.36 -3.78 -4.67
C ASP A 456 18.52 -3.32 -6.13
N GLN A 457 18.33 -4.24 -7.09
CA GLN A 457 18.39 -3.93 -8.52
C GLN A 457 17.19 -3.06 -8.93
N VAL A 458 15.99 -3.34 -8.40
CA VAL A 458 14.81 -2.50 -8.60
C VAL A 458 15.07 -1.08 -8.10
N ALA A 459 15.57 -0.93 -6.87
CA ALA A 459 15.88 0.39 -6.31
C ALA A 459 16.92 1.16 -7.13
N VAL A 460 17.97 0.48 -7.60
CA VAL A 460 19.01 1.10 -8.46
C VAL A 460 18.43 1.54 -9.80
N LEU A 461 17.65 0.69 -10.47
CA LEU A 461 17.01 1.01 -11.75
C LEU A 461 16.06 2.19 -11.65
N LEU A 462 15.22 2.24 -10.61
CA LEU A 462 14.29 3.34 -10.38
C LEU A 462 15.02 4.67 -10.17
N ARG A 463 16.10 4.67 -9.37
CA ARG A 463 16.95 5.87 -9.17
C ARG A 463 17.63 6.32 -10.46
N GLN A 464 18.16 5.39 -11.26
CA GLN A 464 18.80 5.71 -12.53
C GLN A 464 17.82 6.37 -13.52
N ARG A 465 16.59 5.83 -13.63
CA ARG A 465 15.55 6.38 -14.50
C ARG A 465 15.06 7.75 -14.05
N GLN A 466 14.87 7.95 -12.75
CA GLN A 466 14.51 9.26 -12.21
C GLN A 466 15.59 10.31 -12.52
N ALA A 467 16.87 9.95 -12.37
CA ALA A 467 17.98 10.84 -12.71
C ALA A 467 18.01 11.17 -14.22
N ALA A 468 17.74 10.19 -15.08
CA ALA A 468 17.66 10.38 -16.52
C ALA A 468 16.51 11.33 -16.91
N GLN A 469 15.31 11.15 -16.34
CA GLN A 469 14.16 12.04 -16.57
C GLN A 469 14.43 13.46 -16.10
N GLN A 470 15.01 13.64 -14.91
CA GLN A 470 15.38 14.97 -14.42
C GLN A 470 16.45 15.63 -15.30
N ALA A 471 17.39 14.86 -15.84
CA ALA A 471 18.39 15.38 -16.77
C ALA A 471 17.76 15.78 -18.12
N ALA A 472 16.82 14.98 -18.65
CA ALA A 472 16.08 15.29 -19.86
C ALA A 472 15.23 16.56 -19.70
N ALA A 473 14.43 16.65 -18.64
CA ALA A 473 13.61 17.82 -18.34
C ALA A 473 14.45 19.11 -18.17
N ARG A 474 15.64 19.02 -17.56
CA ARG A 474 16.58 20.16 -17.46
C ARG A 474 17.10 20.59 -18.83
N ARG A 475 17.36 19.64 -19.75
CA ARG A 475 17.81 19.94 -21.12
C ARG A 475 16.69 20.59 -21.93
N ASP A 476 15.47 20.10 -21.82
CA ASP A 476 14.32 20.65 -22.54
C ASP A 476 13.95 22.05 -22.04
N ALA A 477 13.99 22.28 -20.73
CA ALA A 477 13.82 23.62 -20.15
C ALA A 477 14.90 24.60 -20.63
N ALA A 478 16.17 24.18 -20.70
CA ALA A 478 17.26 25.00 -21.21
C ALA A 478 17.10 25.32 -22.71
N ARG A 479 16.59 24.37 -23.49
CA ARG A 479 16.32 24.54 -24.93
C ARG A 479 15.16 25.48 -25.18
N ALA A 480 14.04 25.34 -24.45
CA ALA A 480 12.90 26.25 -24.54
C ALA A 480 13.26 27.70 -24.17
N THR A 481 14.15 27.87 -23.18
CA THR A 481 14.66 29.20 -22.78
C THR A 481 15.53 29.83 -23.87
N THR A 482 16.31 29.01 -24.58
CA THR A 482 17.16 29.45 -25.70
C THR A 482 16.33 29.82 -26.93
N GLU A 483 15.29 29.03 -27.24
CA GLU A 483 14.38 29.28 -28.37
C GLU A 483 13.49 30.52 -28.17
N GLN A 484 13.05 30.79 -26.93
CA GLN A 484 12.34 32.04 -26.58
C GLN A 484 13.22 33.29 -26.66
N ALA A 485 14.53 33.17 -26.38
CA ALA A 485 15.47 34.29 -26.52
C ALA A 485 15.77 34.67 -27.99
N THR A 486 15.60 33.72 -28.93
CA THR A 486 15.79 33.95 -30.37
C THR A 486 14.55 34.48 -31.11
N ALA A 487 13.39 34.57 -30.47
CA ALA A 487 12.09 34.88 -31.11
C ALA A 487 11.56 36.31 -30.85
N VAL A 488 12.43 37.33 -30.86
CA VAL A 488 12.00 38.76 -30.90
C VAL A 488 12.32 39.34 -32.29
N PRO A 489 11.33 39.81 -33.08
CA PRO A 489 11.56 40.19 -34.48
C PRO A 489 12.17 41.59 -34.63
N ALA A 490 13.07 41.69 -35.61
CA ALA A 490 13.67 42.93 -36.08
C ALA A 490 12.62 43.81 -36.78
N ALA A 491 12.35 45.00 -36.22
CA ALA A 491 11.73 46.10 -36.95
C ALA A 491 12.08 47.45 -36.31
N ARG A 492 13.02 48.18 -36.92
CA ARG A 492 12.92 49.62 -37.28
C ARG A 492 14.28 50.12 -37.78
N ALA A 493 14.35 50.35 -39.09
CA ALA A 493 15.32 51.21 -39.74
C ALA A 493 14.59 52.45 -40.31
N GLY A 494 15.26 53.61 -40.25
CA GLY A 494 14.82 54.92 -40.73
C GLY A 494 14.38 55.84 -39.59
N THR A 495 14.82 57.09 -39.44
CA THR A 495 15.58 57.99 -40.32
C THR A 495 16.02 59.22 -39.49
N GLU A 496 17.13 59.84 -39.86
CA GLU A 496 17.53 61.25 -39.65
C GLU A 496 17.84 61.74 -38.22
N ALA A 497 18.71 62.73 -37.96
CA ALA A 497 19.95 63.26 -38.51
C ALA A 497 20.24 64.56 -37.71
N ALA A 498 21.52 64.91 -37.59
CA ALA A 498 22.09 66.23 -37.26
C ALA A 498 22.07 66.73 -35.80
N GLY A 499 23.29 67.03 -35.30
CA GLY A 499 23.47 68.10 -34.31
C GLY A 499 24.74 68.03 -33.44
N GLY A 500 25.88 68.49 -33.96
CA GLY A 500 26.72 69.47 -33.25
C GLY A 500 27.77 69.02 -32.20
N MET A 501 29.03 68.94 -32.66
CA MET A 501 30.24 69.63 -32.16
C MET A 501 30.72 69.57 -30.69
N GLY A 502 31.99 69.14 -30.57
CA GLY A 502 33.03 69.69 -29.66
C GLY A 502 33.22 68.96 -28.32
N GLY A 503 34.40 68.58 -27.84
CA GLY A 503 35.79 68.77 -28.25
C GLY A 503 36.72 68.34 -27.08
N ALA A 504 37.99 68.05 -27.40
CA ALA A 504 39.17 67.85 -26.50
C ALA A 504 39.10 66.68 -25.49
N GLY A 505 39.98 65.69 -25.50
CA GLY A 505 41.44 65.78 -25.39
C GLY A 505 41.83 65.54 -23.92
N THR A 506 42.42 64.40 -23.55
CA THR A 506 43.84 64.31 -23.17
C THR A 506 44.25 62.87 -22.84
N ALA A 507 45.54 62.60 -23.04
CA ALA A 507 46.23 61.32 -22.92
C ALA A 507 46.97 61.16 -21.56
N ALA A 508 47.57 59.97 -21.41
CA ALA A 508 48.59 59.54 -20.45
C ALA A 508 48.07 59.18 -19.03
N GLY A 509 48.54 58.14 -18.35
CA GLY A 509 49.62 57.18 -18.60
C GLY A 509 49.92 56.40 -17.31
N GLY A 510 50.68 55.29 -17.40
CA GLY A 510 51.33 54.58 -16.28
C GLY A 510 50.38 53.78 -15.38
N GLY A 511 50.54 52.46 -15.18
CA GLY A 511 51.76 51.78 -14.76
C GLY A 511 51.80 51.72 -13.23
N GLY A 512 51.50 50.56 -12.63
CA GLY A 512 51.63 50.40 -11.18
C GLY A 512 50.91 49.17 -10.62
N ALA A 513 51.70 48.19 -10.21
CA ALA A 513 51.28 46.92 -9.65
C ALA A 513 50.67 47.02 -8.23
N GLY A 514 49.86 46.03 -7.88
CA GLY A 514 49.62 45.60 -6.50
C GLY A 514 48.16 45.64 -6.05
N GLY A 515 47.56 44.47 -5.83
CA GLY A 515 46.30 44.41 -5.07
C GLY A 515 45.45 43.16 -5.29
N LYS A 516 45.76 42.13 -4.50
CA LYS A 516 44.85 41.08 -3.96
C LYS A 516 43.79 40.50 -4.90
N GLY A 517 43.94 39.20 -5.20
CA GLY A 517 42.88 38.38 -5.78
C GLY A 517 41.58 38.50 -4.99
N ALA A 518 40.58 39.10 -5.62
CA ALA A 518 39.18 38.95 -5.24
C ALA A 518 38.65 37.71 -5.96
N ALA A 519 38.20 36.73 -5.16
CA ALA A 519 37.54 35.54 -5.65
C ALA A 519 36.32 35.93 -6.50
N VAL A 520 36.19 35.28 -7.65
CA VAL A 520 34.99 35.31 -8.49
C VAL A 520 33.86 34.66 -7.68
N GLU A 521 32.92 35.46 -7.21
CA GLU A 521 31.72 34.99 -6.52
C GLU A 521 30.76 34.42 -7.57
N GLU A 522 30.73 33.09 -7.69
CA GLU A 522 29.73 32.35 -8.48
C GLU A 522 28.32 32.74 -8.04
N ILE A 523 27.51 33.26 -8.97
CA ILE A 523 26.09 33.52 -8.73
C ILE A 523 25.37 32.17 -8.68
N ARG A 524 25.23 31.61 -7.47
CA ARG A 524 24.50 30.36 -7.21
C ARG A 524 22.98 30.57 -7.33
N PRO A 525 22.21 29.58 -7.83
CA PRO A 525 20.76 29.68 -7.93
C PRO A 525 20.09 29.85 -6.55
N LYS A 526 19.18 30.82 -6.41
CA LYS A 526 18.48 31.14 -5.14
C LYS A 526 17.76 29.95 -4.48
N HIS A 527 17.40 28.90 -5.22
CA HIS A 527 16.71 27.72 -4.70
C HIS A 527 17.64 26.74 -3.96
N GLU A 528 18.90 26.64 -4.38
CA GLU A 528 19.91 25.75 -3.80
C GLU A 528 20.31 26.23 -2.38
N VAL A 529 20.47 27.55 -2.23
CA VAL A 529 20.73 28.23 -0.96
C VAL A 529 19.60 28.02 0.06
N ILE A 530 18.33 28.06 -0.38
CA ILE A 530 17.17 27.82 0.51
C ILE A 530 17.14 26.36 0.99
N GLY A 531 17.46 25.40 0.12
CA GLY A 531 17.54 23.99 0.48
C GLY A 531 18.60 23.71 1.54
N GLU A 532 19.79 24.32 1.40
CA GLU A 532 20.88 24.23 2.38
C GLU A 532 20.49 24.83 3.73
N LEU A 533 19.90 26.03 3.74
CA LEU A 533 19.45 26.68 4.96
C LEU A 533 18.36 25.87 5.68
N ARG A 534 17.46 25.19 4.95
CA ARG A 534 16.47 24.28 5.58
C ARG A 534 17.12 23.07 6.21
N ARG A 535 18.09 22.45 5.53
CA ARG A 535 18.85 21.31 6.08
C ARG A 535 19.62 21.71 7.34
N GLU A 536 20.24 22.88 7.33
CA GLU A 536 20.94 23.45 8.49
C GLU A 536 19.98 23.69 9.66
N LEU A 537 18.86 24.36 9.41
CA LEU A 537 17.85 24.64 10.43
C LEU A 537 17.30 23.34 11.05
N ASN A 538 16.98 22.34 10.24
CA ASN A 538 16.47 21.05 10.73
C ASN A 538 17.51 20.30 11.58
N ARG A 539 18.80 20.38 11.20
CA ARG A 539 19.89 19.78 11.99
C ARG A 539 19.99 20.43 13.38
N LEU A 540 19.92 21.76 13.44
CA LEU A 540 19.97 22.51 14.70
C LEU A 540 18.73 22.28 15.57
N VAL A 541 17.55 22.14 14.97
CA VAL A 541 16.31 21.77 15.68
C VAL A 541 16.43 20.37 16.28
N GLY A 542 16.97 19.40 15.55
CA GLY A 542 17.26 18.06 16.07
C GLY A 542 18.24 18.10 17.26
N ALA A 543 19.32 18.89 17.16
CA ALA A 543 20.26 19.07 18.26
C ALA A 543 19.60 19.71 19.51
N HIS A 544 18.68 20.66 19.31
CA HIS A 544 17.95 21.31 20.41
C HIS A 544 16.90 20.37 21.05
N PHE A 545 16.27 19.49 20.26
CA PHE A 545 15.38 18.43 20.76
C PHE A 545 16.12 17.46 21.68
N HIS A 546 17.28 16.96 21.26
CA HIS A 546 18.08 16.06 22.10
C HIS A 546 18.52 16.69 23.43
N ARG A 547 18.65 18.01 23.48
CA ARG A 547 19.04 18.74 24.71
C ARG A 547 17.87 19.04 25.64
N THR A 548 16.68 19.30 25.10
CA THR A 548 15.55 19.86 25.86
C THR A 548 14.33 18.95 25.97
N GLY A 549 14.27 17.87 25.18
CA GLY A 549 13.10 17.00 25.05
C GLY A 549 11.88 17.65 24.37
N LYS A 550 11.96 18.92 23.96
CA LYS A 550 10.85 19.64 23.31
C LYS A 550 10.63 19.15 21.87
N PRO A 551 9.42 18.70 21.49
CA PRO A 551 9.14 18.21 20.13
C PRO A 551 9.50 19.22 19.02
N HIS A 552 9.95 18.74 17.86
CA HIS A 552 10.39 19.58 16.72
C HIS A 552 9.35 20.65 16.32
N GLY A 553 8.07 20.29 16.32
CA GLY A 553 6.98 21.23 16.00
C GLY A 553 6.88 22.39 16.99
N MET A 554 7.17 22.16 18.27
CA MET A 554 7.17 23.19 19.30
C MET A 554 8.38 24.12 19.16
N ILE A 555 9.56 23.56 18.85
CA ILE A 555 10.79 24.35 18.57
C ILE A 555 10.58 25.24 17.34
N HIS A 556 10.00 24.71 16.25
CA HIS A 556 9.66 25.51 15.08
C HIS A 556 8.57 26.57 15.35
N ALA A 557 7.63 26.30 16.25
CA ALA A 557 6.65 27.29 16.67
C ALA A 557 7.28 28.41 17.50
N GLU A 558 8.24 28.09 18.38
CA GLU A 558 8.99 29.05 19.18
C GLU A 558 9.88 29.94 18.28
N LEU A 559 10.58 29.34 17.32
CA LEU A 559 11.37 30.08 16.33
C LEU A 559 10.52 31.02 15.46
N ARG A 560 9.29 30.60 15.13
CA ARG A 560 8.34 31.45 14.41
C ARG A 560 7.81 32.59 15.27
N ARG A 561 7.57 32.36 16.57
CA ARG A 561 7.17 33.44 17.49
C ARG A 561 8.27 34.47 17.67
N SER A 562 9.53 34.03 17.71
CA SER A 562 10.67 34.94 17.89
C SER A 562 11.11 35.67 16.61
N CYS A 563 11.06 35.01 15.45
CA CYS A 563 11.56 35.58 14.18
C CYS A 563 10.46 36.05 13.22
N GLY A 564 9.20 35.67 13.45
CA GLY A 564 8.09 35.93 12.53
C GLY A 564 8.12 35.10 11.23
N GLY A 565 7.11 35.33 10.38
CA GLY A 565 7.02 34.77 9.03
C GLY A 565 6.41 33.36 8.90
N PRO A 566 6.25 32.86 7.66
CA PRO A 566 5.53 31.61 7.36
C PRO A 566 6.30 30.35 7.80
N PRO A 567 5.70 29.14 7.77
CA PRO A 567 6.39 27.88 8.05
C PRO A 567 7.69 27.72 7.26
N SER A 568 8.67 26.97 7.78
CA SER A 568 10.01 26.85 7.16
C SER A 568 9.99 26.38 5.69
N GLY A 569 8.96 25.62 5.29
CA GLY A 569 8.73 25.21 3.90
C GLY A 569 8.34 26.34 2.94
N GLN A 570 7.94 27.49 3.46
CA GLN A 570 7.55 28.70 2.71
C GLN A 570 8.40 29.93 3.09
N ALA A 571 9.37 29.77 4.00
CA ALA A 571 10.22 30.86 4.46
C ALA A 571 11.28 31.25 3.43
N THR A 572 11.57 32.55 3.33
CA THR A 572 12.65 33.10 2.49
C THR A 572 14.02 32.77 3.06
N ALA A 573 15.09 32.87 2.26
CA ALA A 573 16.46 32.64 2.72
C ALA A 573 16.82 33.52 3.95
N ALA A 574 16.43 34.80 3.94
CA ALA A 574 16.64 35.70 5.08
C ALA A 574 15.90 35.26 6.35
N GLN A 575 14.67 34.75 6.21
CA GLN A 575 13.89 34.23 7.34
C GLN A 575 14.46 32.92 7.90
N LEU A 576 14.98 32.04 7.03
CA LEU A 576 15.64 30.81 7.45
C LEU A 576 16.96 31.11 8.17
N GLN A 577 17.75 32.06 7.66
CA GLN A 577 18.98 32.51 8.30
C GLN A 577 18.70 33.11 9.69
N ALA A 578 17.70 33.99 9.81
CA ALA A 578 17.31 34.57 11.10
C ALA A 578 16.89 33.50 12.14
N ARG A 579 16.25 32.40 11.69
CA ARG A 579 15.89 31.27 12.56
C ARG A 579 17.11 30.44 12.97
N ILE A 580 18.05 30.20 12.05
CA ILE A 580 19.33 29.52 12.34
C ILE A 580 20.13 30.31 13.39
N ASP A 581 20.21 31.63 13.24
CA ASP A 581 20.94 32.49 14.18
C ASP A 581 20.26 32.52 15.55
N THR A 582 18.93 32.45 15.58
CA THR A 582 18.15 32.43 16.82
C THR A 582 18.27 31.10 17.56
N ILE A 583 18.17 29.95 16.88
CA ILE A 583 18.36 28.65 17.54
C ILE A 583 19.80 28.43 18.01
N ARG A 584 20.80 28.98 17.30
CA ARG A 584 22.20 28.97 17.75
C ARG A 584 22.39 29.76 19.04
N ARG A 585 21.70 30.89 19.20
CA ARG A 585 21.69 31.67 20.45
C ARG A 585 21.01 30.95 21.61
N TRP A 586 20.11 30.00 21.35
CA TRP A 586 19.54 29.14 22.40
C TRP A 586 20.48 27.98 22.81
N GLY A 587 21.56 27.77 22.05
CA GLY A 587 22.54 26.72 22.30
C GLY A 587 23.88 27.20 22.86
N GLY A 588 24.05 28.51 23.05
CA GLY A 588 25.18 29.12 23.75
C GLY A 588 24.92 29.27 25.24
#